data_AF-A0A9D9LK95-F1
#
_entry.id   AF-A0A9D9LK95-F1
#
_cell.length_a   1.000
_cell.length_b   1.000
_cell.length_c   1.000
_cell.angle_alpha   90.00
_cell.angle_beta   90.00
_cell.angle_gamma   90.00
#
_symmetry.space_group_name_H-M   'P 1'
#
loop_
_entity.id
_entity.type
_entity.pdbx_description
1 polymer ?
#
loop_
_entity_poly.entity_id
_entity_poly.type
_entity_poly.pdbx_seq_one_letter_code
_entity_poly.pdbx_strand_id
1 'polypeptide(L)' 'MKEGKGIYVLENIKHPAVLVECGFLTNKEECENLSQKEYQKRLSFSIVCGIIDT' A
#
# COMPACT_ATOMS: atom_id res chain seq x y z
N MET A 1 -13.07 -7.26 5.65
CA MET A 1 -11.86 -6.48 5.96
C MET A 1 -11.46 -6.83 7.39
N LYS A 2 -10.22 -7.26 7.63
CA LYS A 2 -9.73 -7.43 9.02
C LYS A 2 -9.63 -6.05 9.65
N GLU A 3 -10.16 -5.88 10.85
CA GLU A 3 -9.92 -4.69 11.65
C GLU A 3 -8.40 -4.50 11.80
N GLY A 4 -7.90 -3.28 11.67
CA GLY A 4 -6.47 -2.92 11.81
C GLY A 4 -5.93 -3.06 13.24
N LYS A 5 -6.46 -4.01 14.01
CA LYS A 5 -6.06 -4.31 15.39
C LYS A 5 -4.57 -4.65 15.44
N GLY A 6 -3.83 -3.92 16.24
CA GLY A 6 -2.38 -3.99 16.38
C GLY A 6 -1.59 -2.99 15.54
N ILE A 7 -2.23 -2.18 14.69
CA ILE A 7 -1.56 -1.13 13.90
C ILE A 7 -1.94 0.23 14.47
N TYR A 8 -1.05 0.80 15.30
CA TYR A 8 -1.27 2.05 16.02
C TYR A 8 -1.86 3.18 15.15
N VAL A 9 -1.36 3.36 13.92
CA VAL A 9 -1.84 4.40 13.02
C VAL A 9 -3.31 4.19 12.63
N LEU A 10 -3.71 2.95 12.32
CA LEU A 10 -5.09 2.62 11.95
C LEU A 10 -6.03 2.63 13.16
N GLU A 11 -5.51 2.38 14.37
CA GLU A 11 -6.29 2.43 15.61
C GLU A 11 -6.60 3.85 16.09
N ASN A 12 -5.75 4.83 15.75
CA ASN A 12 -5.85 6.20 16.28
C ASN A 12 -6.34 7.23 15.26
N ILE A 13 -6.61 6.84 14.02
CA ILE A 13 -7.07 7.74 12.97
C ILE A 13 -8.57 8.02 13.08
N LYS A 14 -8.97 9.28 12.86
CA LYS A 14 -10.38 9.74 12.97
C LYS A 14 -11.15 9.70 11.65
N HIS A 15 -10.47 9.42 10.54
CA HIS A 15 -11.01 9.43 9.18
C HIS A 15 -10.81 8.05 8.54
N PRO A 16 -11.53 7.72 7.45
CA PRO A 16 -11.29 6.50 6.71
C PRO A 16 -9.82 6.35 6.32
N ALA A 17 -9.23 5.20 6.62
CA ALA A 17 -7.82 4.94 6.40
C ALA A 17 -7.61 3.49 5.97
N VAL A 18 -6.61 3.30 5.12
CA VAL A 18 -6.16 1.98 4.68
C VAL A 18 -4.63 1.94 4.75
N LEU A 19 -4.10 0.76 5.05
CA LEU A 19 -2.68 0.47 4.89
C LEU A 19 -2.52 -0.43 3.66
N VAL A 20 -1.70 -0.01 2.70
CA VAL A 20 -1.46 -0.77 1.47
C VAL A 20 -0.10 -1.46 1.59
N GLU A 21 -0.10 -2.79 1.59
CA GLU A 21 1.12 -3.58 1.47
C GLU A 21 1.50 -3.67 -0.01
N CYS A 22 2.59 -3.01 -0.39
CA CYS A 22 3.01 -2.88 -1.79
C CYS A 22 3.84 -4.06 -2.30
N GLY A 23 4.32 -4.93 -1.40
CA GLY A 23 5.17 -6.09 -1.67
C GLY A 23 6.12 -6.40 -0.52
N PHE A 24 6.91 -7.46 -0.66
CA PHE A 24 7.83 -7.99 0.35
C PHE A 24 9.28 -7.62 0.04
N LEU A 25 9.92 -6.83 0.90
CA LEU A 25 11.35 -6.52 0.78
C LEU A 25 12.27 -7.73 1.03
N THR A 26 11.78 -8.74 1.75
CA THR A 26 12.53 -9.98 2.02
C THR A 26 12.54 -10.93 0.83
N ASN A 27 11.60 -10.75 -0.11
CA ASN A 27 11.63 -11.44 -1.39
C ASN A 27 12.52 -10.63 -2.35
N LYS A 28 13.59 -11.25 -2.84
CA LYS A 28 14.57 -10.56 -3.69
C LYS A 28 13.95 -9.99 -4.97
N GLU A 29 13.08 -10.74 -5.64
CA GLU A 29 12.43 -10.33 -6.89
C GLU A 29 11.48 -9.15 -6.64
N GLU A 30 10.67 -9.21 -5.58
CA GLU A 30 9.78 -8.12 -5.23
C GLU A 30 10.54 -6.87 -4.78
N CYS A 31 11.63 -7.03 -4.02
CA CYS A 31 12.49 -5.91 -3.62
C CYS A 31 13.12 -5.22 -4.84
N GLU A 32 13.58 -5.99 -5.82
CA GLU A 32 14.11 -5.46 -7.08
C GLU A 32 13.03 -4.68 -7.84
N ASN A 33 11.82 -5.25 -7.97
CA ASN A 33 10.68 -4.58 -8.60
C ASN A 33 10.30 -3.29 -7.87
N LEU A 34 10.19 -3.32 -6.54
CA LEU A 34 9.85 -2.16 -5.70
C LEU A 34 10.88 -1.03 -5.81
N SER A 35 12.12 -1.34 -6.22
CA SER A 35 13.18 -0.36 -6.43
C SER A 35 13.11 0.31 -7.81
N GLN A 36 12.31 -0.22 -8.75
CA GLN A 36 12.19 0.33 -10.10
C GLN A 36 11.17 1.46 -10.19
N LYS A 37 11.58 2.60 -10.77
CA LYS A 37 10.69 3.78 -10.93
C LYS A 37 9.43 3.47 -11.72
N GLU A 38 9.51 2.66 -12.77
CA GLU A 38 8.35 2.32 -13.60
C GLU A 38 7.35 1.44 -12.83
N TYR A 39 7.85 0.51 -12.00
CA TYR A 39 7.00 -0.29 -11.13
C TYR A 39 6.30 0.57 -10.08
N GLN A 40 7.03 1.47 -9.43
CA GLN A 40 6.47 2.44 -8.48
C GLN A 40 5.40 3.34 -9.14
N LYS A 41 5.60 3.74 -10.39
CA LYS A 41 4.63 4.54 -11.16
C LYS A 41 3.35 3.76 -11.44
N ARG A 42 3.46 2.48 -11.81
CA ARG A 42 2.29 1.61 -11.99
C ARG A 42 1.54 1.40 -10.67
N LEU A 43 2.27 1.16 -9.59
CA LEU A 43 1.71 0.99 -8.25
C LEU A 43 0.97 2.25 -7.78
N SER A 44 1.57 3.43 -7.93
CA SER A 44 0.92 4.69 -7.54
C SER A 44 -0.32 4.97 -8.38
N PHE A 45 -0.30 4.66 -9.67
CA PHE A 45 -1.46 4.75 -10.54
C PHE A 45 -2.61 3.85 -10.06
N SER A 46 -2.32 2.59 -9.71
CA SER A 46 -3.32 1.67 -9.15
C SER A 46 -3.94 2.19 -7.85
N ILE A 47 -3.13 2.79 -6.96
CA ILE A 47 -3.62 3.40 -5.71
C ILE A 47 -4.55 4.59 -6.03
N VAL A 48 -4.15 5.44 -6.97
CA VAL A 48 -4.96 6.61 -7.38
C VAL A 48 -6.29 6.17 -8.00
N CYS A 49 -6.29 5.21 -8.93
CA CYS A 49 -7.52 4.66 -9.49
C CYS A 49 -8.43 4.10 -8.40
N GLY A 50 -7.89 3.33 -7.45
CA GLY A 50 -8.67 2.77 -6.35
C GLY A 50 -9.27 3.82 -5.39
N ILE A 51 -8.74 5.05 -5.36
CA ILE A 51 -9.27 6.15 -4.56
C ILE A 51 -10.27 6.99 -5.37
N ILE A 52 -9.99 7.24 -6.65
CA ILE A 52 -10.79 8.14 -7.51
C ILE A 52 -12.01 7.43 -8.10
N ASP A 53 -11.91 6.15 -8.47
CA ASP A 53 -13.01 5.38 -9.08
C ASP A 53 -14.04 4.88 -8.03
N THR A 54 -14.19 5.58 -6.90
CA THR A 54 -15.16 5.27 -5.83
C THR A 54 -16.36 6.20 -5.86
#